data_AF-A0A1H1U8W5-F1
#
_entry.id   AF-A0A1H1U8W5-F1
#
_cell.length_a   1.000
_cell.length_b   1.000
_cell.length_c   1.000
_cell.angle_alpha   90.00
_cell.angle_beta   90.00
_cell.angle_gamma   90.00
#
_symmetry.space_group_name_H-M   'P 1'
#
loop_
_entity.id
_entity.type
_entity.pdbx_description
1 polymer ?
#
loop_
_entity_poly.entity_id
_entity_poly.type
_entity_poly.pdbx_seq_one_letter_code
_entity_poly.pdbx_strand_id
1 'polypeptide(L)'
;MIGRALPRVLVVGSLATVGAVGSASVALAGTPDTWTKEAPMPMLEVLGIYAGIPLGLFALISLLVVTPSLIRSSRVQPGASWSGQPEWFGDRPGAVESAEAERTERSTGGPEGSTGAGRGGAGGQW
;
A
#
# COMPACT_ATOMS: atom_id res chain seq x y z
N MET A 1 -10.73 -11.85 -25.13
CA MET A 1 -10.49 -10.42 -25.47
C MET A 1 -11.15 -9.56 -24.41
N ILE A 2 -10.41 -8.57 -23.89
CA ILE A 2 -10.85 -7.49 -22.97
C ILE A 2 -11.23 -8.03 -21.57
N GLY A 3 -10.41 -7.95 -20.52
CA GLY A 3 -9.50 -6.85 -20.19
C GLY A 3 -10.31 -5.63 -19.73
N ARG A 4 -11.07 -5.75 -18.65
CA ARG A 4 -11.61 -4.57 -17.94
C ARG A 4 -10.76 -4.33 -16.70
N ALA A 5 -9.63 -3.68 -16.93
CA ALA A 5 -9.02 -2.84 -15.92
C ALA A 5 -10.11 -1.90 -15.39
N LEU A 6 -10.49 -2.03 -14.12
CA LEU A 6 -11.27 -0.99 -13.47
C LEU A 6 -10.34 0.21 -13.29
N PRO A 7 -10.63 1.37 -13.91
CA PRO A 7 -9.90 2.57 -13.59
C PRO A 7 -10.22 2.96 -12.14
N ARG A 8 -9.21 2.87 -11.27
CA ARG A 8 -9.13 3.52 -9.97
C ARG A 8 -9.12 5.04 -10.18
N VAL A 9 -10.23 5.63 -10.58
CA VAL A 9 -10.37 7.08 -10.72
C VAL A 9 -11.79 7.44 -10.35
N LEU A 10 -12.12 7.49 -9.07
CA LEU A 10 -13.36 8.10 -8.57
C LEU A 10 -13.31 8.29 -7.05
N VAL A 11 -12.31 9.03 -6.54
CA VAL A 11 -12.39 9.61 -5.17
C VAL A 11 -11.94 11.09 -5.12
N VAL A 12 -11.55 11.71 -6.24
CA VAL A 12 -11.07 13.12 -6.24
C VAL A 12 -12.20 14.15 -6.48
N GLY A 13 -13.46 13.74 -6.39
CA GLY A 13 -14.60 14.54 -6.86
C GLY A 13 -15.52 15.16 -5.80
N SER A 14 -15.09 15.36 -4.55
CA SER A 14 -15.99 15.93 -3.51
C SER A 14 -15.28 16.86 -2.51
N LEU A 15 -14.48 17.80 -3.01
CA LEU A 15 -14.01 18.92 -2.18
C LEU A 15 -13.95 20.24 -2.98
N ALA A 16 -14.92 20.47 -3.86
CA ALA A 16 -14.97 21.70 -4.66
C ALA A 16 -16.22 22.56 -4.42
N THR A 17 -17.19 22.12 -3.62
CA THR A 17 -18.49 22.81 -3.47
C THR A 17 -18.69 23.59 -2.17
N VAL A 18 -17.72 23.60 -1.25
CA VAL A 18 -17.82 24.42 -0.01
C VAL A 18 -17.06 25.75 -0.12
N GLY A 19 -16.18 25.92 -1.10
CA GLY A 19 -15.33 27.12 -1.22
C GLY A 19 -15.98 28.36 -1.86
N ALA A 20 -17.18 28.24 -2.45
CA ALA A 20 -17.70 29.29 -3.34
C ALA A 20 -18.63 30.33 -2.69
N VAL A 21 -18.99 30.21 -1.41
CA VAL A 21 -19.97 31.12 -0.76
C VAL A 21 -19.31 32.25 0.05
N GLY A 22 -18.00 32.22 0.29
CA GLY A 22 -17.33 33.16 1.20
C GLY A 22 -16.85 34.49 0.59
N SER A 23 -16.86 34.67 -0.73
CA SER A 23 -15.98 35.69 -1.36
C SER A 23 -16.65 36.98 -1.82
N ALA A 24 -17.97 37.15 -1.64
CA ALA A 24 -18.66 38.35 -2.16
C ALA A 24 -18.67 39.56 -1.20
N SER A 25 -18.19 39.42 0.03
CA SER A 25 -18.40 40.44 1.09
C SER A 25 -17.26 41.44 1.30
N VAL A 26 -16.18 41.41 0.51
CA VAL A 26 -14.97 42.23 0.78
C VAL A 26 -15.01 43.63 0.14
N ALA A 27 -15.89 43.90 -0.83
CA ALA A 27 -15.78 45.10 -1.66
C ALA A 27 -16.32 46.42 -1.05
N LEU A 28 -16.80 46.42 0.20
CA LEU A 28 -17.41 47.59 0.86
C LEU A 28 -16.72 48.03 2.16
N ALA A 29 -15.58 47.43 2.53
CA ALA A 29 -14.83 47.86 3.69
C ALA A 29 -13.95 49.07 3.34
N GLY A 30 -14.19 50.22 3.97
CA GLY A 30 -13.28 51.37 3.88
C GLY A 30 -11.89 50.98 4.35
N THR A 31 -10.85 51.42 3.62
CA THR A 31 -9.45 51.17 4.02
C THR A 31 -9.17 51.84 5.36
N PRO A 32 -8.81 51.08 6.41
CA PRO A 32 -8.44 51.68 7.68
C PRO A 32 -7.15 52.50 7.53
N ASP A 33 -7.08 53.66 8.19
CA ASP A 33 -5.93 54.58 8.11
C ASP A 33 -4.64 53.95 8.65
N THR A 34 -4.75 52.91 9.47
CA THR A 34 -3.64 52.06 9.89
C THR A 34 -4.10 50.61 10.03
N TRP A 35 -3.29 49.67 9.53
CA TRP A 35 -3.47 48.25 9.83
C TRP A 35 -2.91 47.99 11.23
N THR A 36 -3.73 47.46 12.13
CA THR A 36 -3.26 46.97 13.42
C THR A 36 -2.19 45.92 13.17
N LYS A 37 -0.96 46.18 13.62
CA LYS A 37 0.10 45.17 13.57
C LYS A 37 -0.15 44.20 14.71
N GLU A 38 -0.55 42.99 14.37
CA GLU A 38 -0.56 41.88 15.31
C GLU A 38 0.83 41.67 15.90
N ALA A 39 0.88 41.18 17.13
CA ALA A 39 2.15 40.83 17.76
C ALA A 39 2.89 39.81 16.87
N PRO A 40 4.18 40.03 16.55
CA PRO A 40 4.92 39.11 15.70
C PRO A 40 5.04 37.74 16.39
N MET A 41 4.75 36.68 15.64
CA MET A 41 4.90 35.31 16.12
C MET A 41 6.37 35.06 16.53
N PRO A 42 6.62 34.46 17.71
CA PRO A 42 7.98 34.16 18.12
C PRO A 42 8.65 33.20 17.13
N MET A 43 9.92 33.46 16.82
CA MET A 43 10.70 32.67 15.84
C MET A 43 10.71 31.17 16.15
N LEU A 44 10.70 30.80 17.44
CA LEU A 44 10.66 29.42 17.88
C LEU A 44 9.36 28.71 17.49
N GLU A 45 8.23 29.41 17.52
CA GLU A 45 6.93 28.86 17.10
C GLU A 45 6.90 28.64 15.59
N VAL A 46 7.38 29.62 14.81
CA VAL A 46 7.55 29.47 13.35
C VAL A 46 8.41 28.24 13.04
N LEU A 47 9.57 28.11 13.70
CA LEU A 47 10.47 26.98 13.47
C LEU A 47 9.83 25.65 13.92
N GLY A 48 9.11 25.65 15.05
CA GLY A 48 8.38 24.49 15.55
C GLY A 48 7.29 24.01 14.59
N ILE A 49 6.59 24.93 13.94
CA ILE A 49 5.58 24.59 12.93
C ILE A 49 6.26 24.04 11.67
N TYR A 50 7.22 24.79 11.11
CA TYR A 50 7.82 24.46 9.82
C TYR A 50 8.78 23.27 9.86
N ALA A 51 9.48 23.03 10.98
CA ALA A 51 10.37 21.88 11.13
C ALA A 51 9.70 20.77 11.95
N GLY A 52 9.03 21.12 13.05
CA GLY A 52 8.45 20.14 13.98
C GLY A 52 7.27 19.37 13.41
N ILE A 53 6.38 19.98 12.62
CA ILE A 53 5.26 19.24 12.00
C ILE A 53 5.76 18.21 10.99
N PRO A 54 6.65 18.54 10.02
CA PRO A 54 7.19 17.54 9.10
C PRO A 54 7.98 16.43 9.80
N LEU A 55 8.85 16.79 10.77
CA LEU A 55 9.62 15.81 11.53
C LEU A 55 8.72 14.92 12.40
N GLY A 56 7.72 15.49 13.05
CA GLY A 56 6.76 14.76 13.87
C GLY A 56 5.94 13.78 13.04
N LEU A 57 5.45 14.20 11.87
CA LEU A 57 4.77 13.33 10.92
C LEU A 57 5.68 12.22 10.43
N PHE A 58 6.91 12.55 10.03
CA PHE A 58 7.88 11.57 9.57
C PHE A 58 8.17 10.53 10.65
N ALA A 59 8.41 10.95 11.90
CA ALA A 59 8.67 10.06 13.02
C ALA A 59 7.46 9.18 13.35
N LEU A 60 6.25 9.75 13.35
CA LEU A 60 5.01 9.00 13.59
C LEU A 60 4.80 7.92 12.53
N ILE A 61 4.93 8.29 11.25
CA ILE A 61 4.79 7.35 10.13
C ILE A 61 5.85 6.26 10.23
N SER A 62 7.12 6.65 10.45
CA SER A 62 8.23 5.71 10.57
C SER A 62 8.02 4.73 11.72
N LEU A 63 7.55 5.22 12.87
CA LEU A 63 7.20 4.40 14.02
C LEU A 63 6.10 3.41 13.64
N LEU A 64 4.99 3.87 13.07
CA LEU A 64 3.88 2.99 12.68
C LEU A 64 4.29 1.93 11.66
N VAL A 65 5.23 2.24 10.76
CA VAL A 65 5.70 1.32 9.72
C VAL A 65 6.73 0.32 10.26
N VAL A 66 7.69 0.78 11.06
CA VAL A 66 8.80 -0.07 11.54
C VAL A 66 8.37 -0.94 12.72
N THR A 67 7.50 -0.43 13.59
CA THR A 67 7.03 -1.15 14.79
C THR A 67 6.51 -2.57 14.52
N PRO A 68 5.59 -2.83 13.57
CA PRO A 68 5.11 -4.19 13.32
C PRO A 68 6.21 -5.14 12.87
N SER A 69 7.22 -4.64 12.13
CA SER A 69 8.38 -5.44 11.73
C SER A 69 9.30 -5.78 12.90
N LEU A 70 9.39 -4.91 13.91
CA LEU A 70 10.19 -5.18 15.11
C LEU A 70 9.49 -6.17 16.05
N ILE A 71 8.16 -6.13 16.12
CA ILE A 71 7.36 -7.04 16.96
C ILE A 71 7.23 -8.42 16.30
N ARG A 72 7.12 -8.48 14.98
CA ARG A 72 6.96 -9.73 14.22
C ARG A 72 8.32 -10.40 13.97
N SER A 73 8.78 -11.17 14.95
CA SER A 73 9.93 -12.08 14.75
C SER A 73 9.48 -13.35 14.01
N SER A 74 9.63 -13.39 12.68
CA SER A 74 9.36 -14.59 11.86
C SER A 74 10.63 -15.19 11.26
N ARG A 75 11.70 -15.29 12.05
CA ARG A 75 12.92 -15.97 11.59
C ARG A 75 12.73 -17.48 11.67
N VAL A 76 12.88 -18.16 10.53
CA VAL A 76 13.00 -19.61 10.49
C VAL A 76 14.26 -19.99 11.26
N GLN A 77 14.10 -20.73 12.35
CA GLN A 77 15.21 -21.19 13.18
C GLN A 77 15.68 -22.55 12.67
N PRO A 78 16.98 -22.74 12.36
CA PRO A 78 17.52 -24.06 12.06
C PRO A 78 17.23 -25.01 13.23
N GLY A 79 16.59 -26.16 12.96
CA GLY A 79 16.22 -27.16 13.96
C GLY A 79 14.82 -27.00 14.57
N ALA A 80 14.12 -25.89 14.32
CA ALA A 80 12.69 -25.79 14.65
C ALA A 80 11.85 -26.50 13.59
N SER A 81 10.68 -27.02 13.98
CA SER A 81 9.73 -27.59 13.03
C SER A 81 9.25 -26.52 12.04
N TRP A 82 9.20 -26.88 10.76
CA TRP A 82 8.74 -25.98 9.72
C TRP A 82 7.25 -25.66 9.91
N SER A 83 6.95 -24.39 10.17
CA SER A 83 5.58 -23.86 10.32
C SER A 83 5.13 -22.98 9.16
N GLY A 84 5.99 -22.81 8.15
CA GLY A 84 5.69 -22.04 6.95
C GLY A 84 4.75 -22.79 6.00
N GLN A 85 4.11 -22.05 5.09
CA GLN A 85 3.41 -22.67 3.98
C GLN A 85 4.42 -23.29 3.00
N PRO A 86 4.08 -24.40 2.33
CA PRO A 86 4.93 -24.96 1.29
C PRO A 86 4.98 -23.99 0.11
N GLU A 87 6.15 -23.40 -0.13
CA GLU A 87 6.39 -22.48 -1.22
C GLU A 87 7.31 -23.12 -2.27
N TRP A 88 6.94 -22.99 -3.54
CA TRP A 88 7.75 -23.43 -4.66
C TRP A 88 8.38 -22.22 -5.34
N PHE A 89 9.70 -22.12 -5.28
CA PHE A 89 10.44 -21.04 -5.93
C PHE A 89 10.84 -21.52 -7.33
N GLY A 90 10.07 -21.15 -8.35
CA GLY A 90 10.28 -21.56 -9.75
C GLY A 90 8.98 -21.82 -10.50
N ASP A 91 9.06 -22.42 -11.68
CA ASP A 91 7.86 -22.89 -12.39
C ASP A 91 7.24 -24.03 -11.60
N ARG A 92 5.99 -23.86 -11.18
CA ARG A 92 5.29 -24.86 -10.38
C ARG A 92 4.93 -26.01 -11.32
N PRO A 93 5.17 -27.27 -10.94
CA PRO A 93 4.70 -28.41 -11.72
C PRO A 93 3.19 -28.25 -11.98
N GLY A 94 2.79 -28.21 -13.25
CA GLY A 94 1.40 -28.01 -13.67
C GLY A 94 0.92 -26.55 -13.72
N ALA A 95 1.79 -25.53 -13.59
CA ALA A 95 1.39 -24.13 -13.73
C ALA A 95 0.87 -23.80 -15.15
N VAL A 96 1.51 -24.35 -16.17
CA VAL A 96 1.07 -24.23 -17.58
C VAL A 96 -0.29 -24.91 -17.81
N GLU A 97 -0.49 -26.09 -17.23
CA GLU A 97 -1.72 -26.86 -17.33
C GLU A 97 -2.86 -26.20 -16.53
N SER A 98 -2.55 -25.56 -15.40
CA SER A 98 -3.51 -24.80 -14.59
C SER A 98 -3.93 -23.49 -15.27
N ALA A 99 -3.01 -22.81 -15.96
CA ALA A 99 -3.34 -21.63 -16.76
C ALA A 99 -4.22 -21.97 -17.98
N GLU A 100 -4.09 -23.19 -18.50
CA GLU A 100 -4.89 -23.73 -19.61
C GLU A 100 -6.22 -24.31 -19.11
N ALA A 101 -6.25 -24.90 -17.92
CA ALA A 101 -7.46 -25.31 -17.20
C ALA A 101 -8.30 -24.10 -16.79
N GLU A 102 -7.74 -23.01 -16.28
CA GLU A 102 -8.52 -21.78 -15.96
C GLU A 102 -9.10 -21.11 -17.22
N ARG A 103 -8.46 -21.32 -18.37
CA ARG A 103 -9.01 -20.94 -19.69
C ARG A 103 -10.15 -21.88 -20.13
N THR A 104 -10.07 -23.14 -19.76
CA THR A 104 -10.97 -24.24 -20.18
C THR A 104 -12.12 -24.49 -19.20
N GLU A 105 -12.03 -24.10 -17.93
CA GLU A 105 -13.09 -24.24 -16.91
C GLU A 105 -14.32 -23.36 -17.17
N ARG A 106 -14.24 -22.46 -18.16
CA ARG A 106 -15.42 -21.83 -18.76
C ARG A 106 -16.18 -22.77 -19.73
N SER A 107 -15.73 -24.02 -19.88
CA SER A 107 -16.28 -25.03 -20.79
C SER A 107 -15.95 -26.46 -20.30
N THR A 108 -16.74 -26.95 -19.34
CA THR A 108 -17.11 -28.37 -19.10
C THR A 108 -16.01 -29.47 -19.08
N GLY A 109 -15.77 -30.04 -17.89
CA GLY A 109 -15.79 -31.49 -17.66
C GLY A 109 -14.47 -32.28 -17.59
N GLY A 110 -14.15 -32.77 -16.38
CA GLY A 110 -13.63 -34.12 -16.12
C GLY A 110 -12.11 -34.37 -16.20
N PRO A 111 -11.59 -35.37 -15.45
CA PRO A 111 -10.23 -35.40 -14.89
C PRO A 111 -9.26 -36.25 -15.70
N GLU A 112 -7.95 -35.98 -15.63
CA GLU A 112 -6.90 -37.02 -15.73
C GLU A 112 -5.54 -36.47 -15.31
N GLY A 113 -5.00 -37.00 -14.22
CA GLY A 113 -3.66 -36.69 -13.74
C GLY A 113 -2.61 -37.36 -14.62
N SER A 114 -1.73 -36.55 -15.21
CA SER A 114 -0.55 -37.06 -15.92
C SER A 114 0.51 -37.51 -14.91
N THR A 115 0.81 -38.82 -14.91
CA THR A 115 1.84 -39.45 -14.10
C THR A 115 3.20 -39.18 -14.75
N GLY A 116 3.95 -38.22 -14.19
CA GLY A 116 5.32 -37.94 -14.60
C GLY A 116 6.23 -39.15 -14.34
N ALA A 117 6.74 -39.76 -15.42
CA ALA A 117 7.73 -40.83 -15.36
C ALA A 117 9.01 -40.33 -14.65
N GLY A 118 9.36 -40.95 -13.52
CA GLY A 118 10.44 -40.54 -12.64
C GLY A 118 11.82 -40.54 -13.30
N ARG A 119 12.23 -39.39 -13.85
CA ARG A 119 13.58 -39.13 -14.36
C ARG A 119 14.53 -38.73 -13.22
N GLY A 120 14.89 -39.72 -12.39
CA GLY A 120 15.97 -39.63 -11.41
C GLY A 120 15.67 -38.84 -10.13
N GLY A 121 16.56 -38.96 -9.15
CA GLY A 121 16.49 -38.27 -7.86
C GLY A 121 17.88 -38.14 -7.23
N ALA A 122 18.11 -37.04 -6.53
CA ALA A 122 19.31 -36.80 -5.71
C ALA A 122 18.85 -36.47 -4.29
N GLY A 123 19.45 -37.12 -3.29
CA GLY A 123 19.14 -36.93 -1.88
C GLY A 123 20.40 -36.69 -1.05
N GLY A 124 20.23 -35.95 0.04
CA GLY A 124 21.25 -35.72 1.07
C GLY A 124 20.59 -35.63 2.45
N GLN A 125 21.36 -35.93 3.50
CA GLN A 125 20.95 -35.74 4.89
C GLN A 125 21.90 -34.73 5.54
N TRP A 126 21.34 -33.77 6.29
CA TRP A 126 22.07 -32.73 7.02
C TRP A 126 21.50 -32.57 8.43
#